data_AF-C5YHR4-F1
#
_entry.id   AF-C5YHR4-F1
#
_cell.length_a   1.000
_cell.length_b   1.000
_cell.length_c   1.000
_cell.angle_alpha   90.00
_cell.angle_beta   90.00
_cell.angle_gamma   90.00
#
_symmetry.space_group_name_H-M   'P 1'
#
loop_
_entity.id
_entity.type
_entity.pdbx_description
1 polymer ?
#
loop_
_entity_poly.entity_id
_entity_poly.type
_entity_poly.pdbx_seq_one_letter_code
_entity_poly.pdbx_strand_id
1 'polypeptide(L)'
;MARWAEMVEDDDDDEYAKLVRRMNPPRVVIDNDACDNATVIRVDRVKKHGILLEAVQVLVDLNLVITKAYISSDGNWFMDVFNVTDQDGSKLQNREVIDHIQKCLESDGYLPPPANGGFVPPEDQFTSIELTGADRPGLLSEVCAVLAALSCNIVKAEVWTHDRRAAAVIQITDEATGLAIHDVGRLSRAQELLSNLMQSDGRCNRGATGVSVGTARTERRLHKMMLDDRVGGGEEAVGGGEERGGCGKARHKAAKVVVMDCTERQYTVVILRCRDRPKLLFDTLCALNDLQYVVFHGTVDAEGASKEAYQEYYIRHVDGHPVRADAERTRLVRCLEAAVERRASNGLELELEVRTEDRVGLLSEITRVFRENSLSIIRAAITTKDGKAEDTFYVSDTYGNPVDGRTIDAVGEQLGHAVLRVKRRGHDASVKHEAEGGAVSVLGSLLKGSFQGLRLIRSYS
;
A
#
# COMPACT_ATOMS: atom_id res chain seq x y z
N MET A 1 -27.15 35.49 -33.01
CA MET A 1 -28.22 34.60 -32.48
C MET A 1 -27.74 33.15 -32.48
N ALA A 2 -26.64 32.87 -31.77
CA ALA A 2 -26.09 31.51 -31.60
C ALA A 2 -25.06 31.56 -30.45
N ARG A 3 -25.53 31.72 -29.21
CA ARG A 3 -24.64 31.70 -28.03
C ARG A 3 -25.37 31.42 -26.70
N TRP A 4 -26.45 30.64 -26.75
CA TRP A 4 -27.33 30.37 -25.60
C TRP A 4 -27.86 28.92 -25.59
N ALA A 5 -27.05 27.94 -25.99
CA ALA A 5 -27.50 26.53 -26.06
C ALA A 5 -26.52 25.52 -25.45
N GLU A 6 -25.54 25.94 -24.65
CA GLU A 6 -24.49 25.04 -24.14
C GLU A 6 -24.22 25.22 -22.63
N MET A 7 -25.21 25.66 -21.85
CA MET A 7 -25.09 25.87 -20.40
C MET A 7 -26.32 25.39 -19.61
N VAL A 8 -26.99 24.31 -20.06
CA VAL A 8 -28.17 23.76 -19.35
C VAL A 8 -28.08 22.25 -19.06
N GLU A 9 -27.04 21.54 -19.51
CA GLU A 9 -27.03 20.07 -19.36
C GLU A 9 -26.27 19.54 -18.12
N ASP A 10 -25.47 20.34 -17.42
CA ASP A 10 -24.65 19.85 -16.28
C ASP A 10 -25.38 19.83 -14.92
N ASP A 11 -26.43 20.64 -14.70
CA ASP A 11 -27.14 20.70 -13.41
C ASP A 11 -28.28 19.65 -13.30
N ASP A 12 -28.94 19.30 -14.42
CA ASP A 12 -30.06 18.35 -14.44
C ASP A 12 -29.59 16.88 -14.30
N ASP A 13 -28.38 16.56 -14.79
CA ASP A 13 -27.78 15.22 -14.66
C ASP A 13 -27.48 14.87 -13.19
N ASP A 14 -27.20 15.87 -12.35
CA ASP A 14 -26.92 15.67 -10.92
C ASP A 14 -28.21 15.51 -10.10
N GLU A 15 -29.32 16.18 -10.46
CA GLU A 15 -30.63 15.93 -9.84
C GLU A 15 -31.20 14.56 -10.22
N TYR A 16 -31.10 14.16 -11.49
CA TYR A 16 -31.55 12.83 -11.93
C TYR A 16 -30.69 11.72 -11.30
N ALA A 17 -29.37 11.89 -11.22
CA ALA A 17 -28.49 10.94 -10.52
C ALA A 17 -28.82 10.86 -9.02
N LYS A 18 -29.10 11.99 -8.35
CA LYS A 18 -29.58 12.01 -6.96
C LYS A 18 -30.91 11.27 -6.81
N LEU A 19 -31.83 11.43 -7.76
CA LEU A 19 -33.14 10.78 -7.75
C LEU A 19 -33.02 9.26 -7.95
N VAL A 20 -32.17 8.82 -8.88
CA VAL A 20 -31.86 7.40 -9.10
C VAL A 20 -31.21 6.78 -7.85
N ARG A 21 -30.30 7.49 -7.17
CA ARG A 21 -29.72 7.05 -5.88
C ARG A 21 -30.76 6.96 -4.76
N ARG A 22 -31.73 7.87 -4.71
CA ARG A 22 -32.83 7.82 -3.74
C ARG A 22 -33.81 6.68 -4.02
N MET A 23 -34.04 6.35 -5.28
CA MET A 23 -34.92 5.25 -5.69
C MET A 23 -34.25 3.89 -5.49
N ASN A 24 -32.93 3.81 -5.65
CA ASN A 24 -32.13 2.61 -5.52
C ASN A 24 -31.00 2.83 -4.52
N PRO A 25 -31.28 2.70 -3.21
CA PRO A 25 -30.24 2.87 -2.20
C PRO A 25 -29.12 1.84 -2.42
N PRO A 26 -27.87 2.17 -2.08
CA PRO A 26 -26.78 1.21 -2.10
C PRO A 26 -27.15 -0.01 -1.26
N ARG A 27 -26.95 -1.21 -1.81
CA ARG A 27 -27.26 -2.47 -1.12
C ARG A 27 -25.98 -3.22 -0.90
N VAL A 28 -25.70 -3.53 0.36
CA VAL A 28 -24.54 -4.33 0.74
C VAL A 28 -25.05 -5.64 1.33
N VAL A 29 -24.59 -6.75 0.77
CA VAL A 29 -24.92 -8.08 1.27
C VAL A 29 -23.62 -8.74 1.71
N ILE A 30 -23.53 -9.07 2.99
CA ILE A 30 -22.41 -9.79 3.57
C ILE A 30 -22.87 -11.22 3.85
N ASP A 31 -22.23 -12.18 3.20
CA ASP A 31 -22.56 -13.59 3.25
C ASP A 31 -21.33 -14.39 3.71
N ASN A 32 -21.44 -15.01 4.88
CA ASN A 32 -20.36 -15.81 5.46
C ASN A 32 -20.49 -17.31 5.14
N ASP A 33 -21.58 -17.72 4.48
CA ASP A 33 -21.90 -19.10 4.13
C ASP A 33 -21.63 -19.39 2.64
N ALA A 34 -21.59 -18.36 1.79
CA ALA A 34 -21.35 -18.49 0.34
C ALA A 34 -19.98 -19.09 -0.04
N CYS A 35 -18.97 -18.97 0.81
CA CYS A 35 -17.64 -19.52 0.58
C CYS A 35 -17.13 -20.15 1.87
N ASP A 36 -16.49 -21.32 1.83
CA ASP A 36 -16.04 -22.03 3.03
C ASP A 36 -14.91 -21.30 3.78
N ASN A 37 -14.09 -20.52 3.05
CA ASN A 37 -12.83 -19.99 3.56
C ASN A 37 -12.78 -18.47 3.69
N ALA A 38 -13.79 -17.74 3.18
CA ALA A 38 -13.82 -16.28 3.18
C ALA A 38 -15.24 -15.76 3.40
N THR A 39 -15.34 -14.53 3.91
CA THR A 39 -16.60 -13.78 3.98
C THR A 39 -16.81 -13.07 2.65
N VAL A 40 -17.97 -13.25 2.02
CA VAL A 40 -18.29 -12.63 0.72
C VAL A 40 -19.05 -11.35 0.94
N ILE A 41 -18.51 -10.23 0.45
CA ILE A 41 -19.14 -8.91 0.50
C ILE A 41 -19.56 -8.54 -0.92
N ARG A 42 -20.87 -8.41 -1.14
CA ARG A 42 -21.45 -7.93 -2.40
C ARG A 42 -21.95 -6.51 -2.24
N VAL A 43 -21.48 -5.61 -3.09
CA VAL A 43 -21.80 -4.18 -3.07
C VAL A 43 -22.50 -3.81 -4.37
N ASP A 44 -23.79 -3.49 -4.29
CA ASP A 44 -24.56 -2.97 -5.41
C ASP A 44 -24.76 -1.46 -5.23
N ARG A 45 -24.23 -0.63 -6.15
CA ARG A 45 -24.41 0.83 -6.11
C ARG A 45 -24.71 1.42 -7.48
N VAL A 46 -25.31 2.61 -7.47
CA VAL A 46 -25.43 3.46 -8.66
C VAL A 46 -24.04 3.96 -9.04
N LYS A 47 -23.71 3.93 -10.33
CA LYS A 47 -22.41 4.34 -10.86
C LYS A 47 -22.09 5.80 -10.48
N LYS A 48 -20.90 6.00 -9.91
CA LYS A 48 -20.25 7.29 -9.69
C LYS A 48 -18.75 7.06 -9.81
N HIS A 49 -18.04 8.05 -10.32
CA HIS A 49 -16.58 7.99 -10.39
C HIS A 49 -15.99 7.79 -8.98
N GLY A 50 -15.04 6.85 -8.85
CA GLY A 50 -14.31 6.60 -7.60
C GLY A 50 -14.96 5.64 -6.59
N ILE A 51 -16.18 5.12 -6.81
CA ILE A 51 -16.87 4.22 -5.84
C ILE A 51 -16.05 2.98 -5.52
N LEU A 52 -15.48 2.31 -6.54
CA LEU A 52 -14.70 1.10 -6.33
C LEU A 52 -13.52 1.34 -5.37
N LEU A 53 -12.80 2.45 -5.58
CA LEU A 53 -11.66 2.80 -4.74
C LEU A 53 -12.13 3.17 -3.32
N GLU A 54 -13.28 3.81 -3.17
CA GLU A 54 -13.88 4.08 -1.85
C GLU A 54 -14.24 2.80 -1.11
N ALA A 55 -14.88 1.84 -1.78
CA ALA A 55 -15.25 0.56 -1.18
C ALA A 55 -14.00 -0.23 -0.75
N VAL A 56 -13.00 -0.34 -1.62
CA VAL A 56 -11.73 -1.02 -1.30
C VAL A 56 -10.99 -0.29 -0.18
N GLN A 57 -11.02 1.05 -0.14
CA GLN A 57 -10.42 1.81 0.97
C GLN A 57 -11.05 1.43 2.31
N VAL A 58 -12.38 1.33 2.42
CA VAL A 58 -13.05 0.93 3.68
C VAL A 58 -12.54 -0.42 4.16
N LEU A 59 -12.42 -1.41 3.26
CA LEU A 59 -11.93 -2.75 3.60
C LEU A 59 -10.46 -2.70 4.07
N VAL A 60 -9.64 -1.89 3.41
CA VAL A 60 -8.22 -1.69 3.75
C VAL A 60 -8.04 -0.98 5.08
N ASP A 61 -8.86 0.03 5.37
CA ASP A 61 -8.83 0.80 6.63
C ASP A 61 -9.20 -0.10 7.83
N LEU A 62 -10.04 -1.12 7.59
CA LEU A 62 -10.38 -2.17 8.56
C LEU A 62 -9.36 -3.32 8.60
N ASN A 63 -8.23 -3.19 7.88
CA ASN A 63 -7.16 -4.18 7.80
C ASN A 63 -7.60 -5.56 7.27
N LEU A 64 -8.64 -5.59 6.44
CA LEU A 64 -9.11 -6.82 5.81
C LEU A 64 -8.24 -7.18 4.60
N VAL A 65 -8.11 -8.49 4.35
CA VAL A 65 -7.39 -9.03 3.20
C VAL A 65 -8.41 -9.46 2.15
N ILE A 66 -8.27 -8.94 0.93
CA ILE A 66 -9.13 -9.30 -0.21
C ILE A 66 -8.42 -10.43 -0.99
N THR A 67 -8.98 -11.64 -0.96
CA THR A 67 -8.41 -12.81 -1.66
C THR A 67 -8.90 -12.91 -3.10
N LYS A 68 -10.16 -12.55 -3.34
CA LYS A 68 -10.77 -12.50 -4.66
C LYS A 68 -11.66 -11.28 -4.79
N ALA A 69 -11.75 -10.74 -6.00
CA ALA A 69 -12.73 -9.72 -6.32
C ALA A 69 -13.24 -9.85 -7.75
N TYR A 70 -14.54 -9.59 -7.91
CA TYR A 70 -15.19 -9.44 -9.20
C TYR A 70 -15.81 -8.06 -9.27
N ILE A 71 -15.44 -7.30 -10.28
CA ILE A 71 -15.86 -5.91 -10.47
C ILE A 71 -16.65 -5.87 -11.77
N SER A 72 -17.85 -5.29 -11.74
CA SER A 72 -18.65 -5.10 -12.94
C SER A 72 -19.45 -3.81 -12.90
N SER A 73 -19.28 -3.01 -13.95
CA SER A 73 -20.08 -1.83 -14.25
C SER A 73 -20.88 -2.09 -15.51
N ASP A 74 -22.21 -2.16 -15.36
CA ASP A 74 -23.12 -2.28 -16.49
C ASP A 74 -24.17 -1.16 -16.43
N GLY A 75 -24.29 -0.41 -17.52
CA GLY A 75 -25.09 0.82 -17.59
C GLY A 75 -24.78 1.79 -16.44
N ASN A 76 -25.80 2.08 -15.64
CA ASN A 76 -25.74 2.98 -14.48
C ASN A 76 -25.51 2.24 -13.15
N TRP A 77 -25.16 0.97 -13.20
CA TRP A 77 -25.01 0.12 -12.03
C TRP A 77 -23.58 -0.40 -11.88
N PHE A 78 -23.21 -0.61 -10.63
CA PHE A 78 -21.95 -1.19 -10.22
C PHE A 78 -22.26 -2.35 -9.27
N MET A 79 -21.73 -3.53 -9.58
CA MET A 79 -21.82 -4.71 -8.75
C MET A 79 -20.40 -5.22 -8.51
N ASP A 80 -19.96 -5.09 -7.28
CA ASP A 80 -18.70 -5.67 -6.82
C ASP A 80 -18.94 -6.83 -5.88
N VAL A 81 -18.11 -7.85 -5.99
CA VAL A 81 -18.06 -8.96 -5.05
C VAL A 81 -16.64 -9.09 -4.56
N PHE A 82 -16.43 -9.02 -3.24
CA PHE A 82 -15.14 -9.17 -2.59
C PHE A 82 -15.17 -10.38 -1.66
N ASN A 83 -14.23 -11.30 -1.83
CA ASN A 83 -13.96 -12.33 -0.83
C ASN A 83 -12.91 -11.77 0.13
N VAL A 84 -13.29 -11.65 1.41
CA VAL A 84 -12.45 -11.06 2.44
C VAL A 84 -12.18 -12.01 3.60
N THR A 85 -11.00 -11.87 4.17
CA THR A 85 -10.58 -12.51 5.42
C THR A 85 -10.01 -11.47 6.37
N ASP A 86 -9.85 -11.83 7.64
CA ASP A 86 -8.98 -11.09 8.55
C ASP A 86 -7.49 -11.28 8.19
N GLN A 87 -6.60 -10.72 9.00
CA GLN A 87 -5.14 -10.82 8.81
C GLN A 87 -4.58 -12.22 9.03
N ASP A 88 -5.30 -13.07 9.76
CA ASP A 88 -4.94 -14.47 10.05
C ASP A 88 -5.48 -15.43 8.99
N GLY A 89 -6.21 -14.92 7.98
CA GLY A 89 -6.82 -15.70 6.91
C GLY A 89 -8.13 -16.38 7.31
N SER A 90 -8.74 -15.96 8.42
CA SER A 90 -10.02 -16.47 8.89
C SER A 90 -11.18 -15.58 8.44
N LYS A 91 -12.38 -16.18 8.42
CA LYS A 91 -13.64 -15.46 8.18
C LYS A 91 -13.91 -14.43 9.26
N LEU A 92 -14.64 -13.38 8.89
CA LEU A 92 -15.12 -12.40 9.85
C LEU A 92 -16.19 -13.04 10.75
N GLN A 93 -15.88 -13.13 12.04
CA GLN A 93 -16.81 -13.65 13.06
C GLN A 93 -17.47 -12.53 13.87
N ASN A 94 -16.80 -11.38 13.97
CA ASN A 94 -17.29 -10.27 14.78
C ASN A 94 -18.43 -9.53 14.07
N ARG A 95 -19.63 -9.65 14.62
CA ARG A 95 -20.84 -9.01 14.09
C ARG A 95 -20.78 -7.48 14.13
N GLU A 96 -20.11 -6.88 15.11
CA GLU A 96 -19.95 -5.42 15.18
C GLU A 96 -19.12 -4.89 14.00
N VAL A 97 -18.08 -5.63 13.61
CA VAL A 97 -17.24 -5.28 12.44
C VAL A 97 -18.05 -5.44 11.16
N ILE A 98 -18.83 -6.51 11.02
CA ILE A 98 -19.70 -6.76 9.87
C ILE A 98 -20.76 -5.65 9.73
N ASP A 99 -21.47 -5.33 10.81
CA ASP A 99 -22.50 -4.29 10.83
C ASP A 99 -21.88 -2.92 10.52
N HIS A 100 -20.65 -2.66 10.99
CA HIS A 100 -19.92 -1.45 10.66
C HIS A 100 -19.53 -1.38 9.18
N ILE A 101 -19.01 -2.47 8.60
CA ILE A 101 -18.70 -2.55 7.16
C ILE A 101 -19.95 -2.26 6.34
N GLN A 102 -21.06 -2.91 6.67
CA GLN A 102 -22.33 -2.69 5.99
C GLN A 102 -22.74 -1.22 6.06
N LYS A 103 -22.71 -0.61 7.25
CA LYS A 103 -23.06 0.80 7.43
C LYS A 103 -22.15 1.76 6.65
N CYS A 104 -20.84 1.51 6.63
CA CYS A 104 -19.87 2.32 5.89
C CYS A 104 -20.01 2.16 4.38
N LEU A 105 -20.41 0.98 3.91
CA LEU A 105 -20.61 0.70 2.50
C LEU A 105 -22.05 1.01 2.01
N GLU A 106 -23.00 1.25 2.90
CA GLU A 106 -24.35 1.72 2.55
C GLU A 106 -24.50 3.24 2.68
N SER A 107 -23.65 3.89 3.48
CA SER A 107 -23.64 5.34 3.60
C SER A 107 -22.89 5.98 2.42
N ASP A 108 -23.41 7.10 1.90
CA ASP A 108 -22.72 7.98 0.95
C ASP A 108 -21.58 8.79 1.63
N GLY A 109 -21.46 8.68 2.96
CA GLY A 109 -20.36 9.23 3.77
C GLY A 109 -19.68 8.16 4.60
N TYR A 110 -18.35 8.13 4.56
CA TYR A 110 -17.53 7.24 5.38
C TYR A 110 -17.71 7.57 6.87
N LEU A 111 -18.00 6.55 7.68
CA LEU A 111 -17.86 6.65 9.12
C LEU A 111 -16.48 6.07 9.48
N PRO A 112 -15.64 6.78 10.26
CA PRO A 112 -14.39 6.21 10.73
C PRO A 112 -14.65 4.90 11.51
N PRO A 113 -13.68 3.97 11.54
CA PRO A 113 -13.84 2.70 12.22
C PRO A 113 -14.21 2.92 13.69
N PRO A 114 -15.09 2.11 14.29
CA PRO A 114 -15.16 2.05 15.74
C PRO A 114 -13.80 1.58 16.21
N ALA A 115 -13.06 2.48 16.85
CA ALA A 115 -11.93 2.07 17.67
C ALA A 115 -12.46 1.01 18.63
N ASN A 116 -11.81 -0.15 18.69
CA ASN A 116 -12.02 -1.12 19.76
C ASN A 116 -11.92 -0.37 21.09
N GLY A 117 -13.07 -0.02 21.68
CA GLY A 117 -13.21 0.72 22.93
C GLY A 117 -12.61 2.13 22.93
N GLY A 118 -13.36 3.15 22.49
CA GLY A 118 -13.13 4.53 22.92
C GLY A 118 -13.28 5.59 21.83
N PHE A 119 -14.23 6.51 22.07
CA PHE A 119 -14.33 7.90 21.58
C PHE A 119 -13.69 8.24 20.22
N VAL A 120 -14.52 8.57 19.22
CA VAL A 120 -14.07 9.26 18.00
C VAL A 120 -13.34 10.53 18.41
N PRO A 121 -12.02 10.66 18.17
CA PRO A 121 -11.34 11.91 18.44
C PRO A 121 -11.84 12.96 17.44
N PRO A 122 -12.20 14.18 17.87
CA PRO A 122 -12.57 15.27 16.98
C PRO A 122 -11.48 15.57 15.94
N GLU A 123 -11.87 16.13 14.81
CA GLU A 123 -11.02 16.46 13.63
C GLU A 123 -9.80 17.37 13.94
N ASP A 124 -9.67 17.86 15.18
CA ASP A 124 -8.67 18.84 15.65
C ASP A 124 -7.58 18.26 16.59
N GLN A 125 -7.42 16.94 16.69
CA GLN A 125 -6.46 16.38 17.67
C GLN A 125 -4.99 16.37 17.21
N PHE A 126 -4.71 16.35 15.91
CA PHE A 126 -3.35 16.18 15.39
C PHE A 126 -3.07 17.13 14.21
N THR A 127 -1.83 17.61 14.11
CA THR A 127 -1.35 18.34 12.93
C THR A 127 -0.67 17.35 11.98
N SER A 128 -0.96 17.43 10.67
CA SER A 128 -0.36 16.55 9.67
C SER A 128 0.77 17.26 8.92
N ILE A 129 1.92 16.60 8.82
CA ILE A 129 3.06 17.04 8.03
C ILE A 129 3.27 16.06 6.88
N GLU A 130 3.34 16.59 5.68
CA GLU A 130 3.58 15.85 4.44
C GLU A 130 4.96 16.23 3.89
N LEU A 131 5.81 15.23 3.69
CA LEU A 131 7.18 15.41 3.18
C LEU A 131 7.34 14.59 1.91
N THR A 132 7.82 15.20 0.83
CA THR A 132 8.27 14.50 -0.38
C THR A 132 9.62 15.03 -0.85
N GLY A 133 10.49 14.16 -1.32
CA GLY A 133 11.76 14.56 -1.92
C GLY A 133 12.68 13.37 -2.22
N ALA A 134 13.96 13.67 -2.44
CA ALA A 134 14.98 12.66 -2.66
C ALA A 134 15.32 11.95 -1.35
N ASP A 135 15.34 10.62 -1.39
CA ASP A 135 15.72 9.79 -0.25
C ASP A 135 17.24 9.71 -0.11
N ARG A 136 17.72 9.73 1.14
CA ARG A 136 19.12 9.53 1.47
C ARG A 136 19.25 8.78 2.81
N PRO A 137 20.33 8.00 3.01
CA PRO A 137 20.57 7.33 4.28
C PRO A 137 20.55 8.30 5.46
N GLY A 138 19.73 8.00 6.47
CA GLY A 138 19.60 8.81 7.67
C GLY A 138 18.60 9.98 7.59
N LEU A 139 17.93 10.19 6.45
CA LEU A 139 16.93 11.26 6.28
C LEU A 139 15.83 11.20 7.35
N LEU A 140 15.22 10.02 7.56
CA LEU A 140 14.16 9.87 8.56
C LEU A 140 14.66 10.21 9.98
N SER A 141 15.90 9.87 10.31
CA SER A 141 16.50 10.20 11.61
C SER A 141 16.67 11.71 11.78
N GLU A 142 17.09 12.43 10.74
CA GLU A 142 17.19 13.89 10.76
C GLU A 142 15.82 14.56 10.90
N VAL A 143 14.80 14.06 10.18
CA VAL A 143 13.41 14.54 10.30
C VAL A 143 12.89 14.34 11.72
N CYS A 144 13.07 13.14 12.30
CA CYS A 144 12.63 12.85 13.67
C CYS A 144 13.36 13.71 14.70
N ALA A 145 14.66 13.97 14.50
CA ALA A 145 15.44 14.84 15.38
C ALA A 145 14.94 16.29 15.36
N VAL A 146 14.57 16.82 14.19
CA VAL A 146 13.99 18.17 14.08
C VAL A 146 12.63 18.25 14.79
N LEU A 147 11.77 17.24 14.60
CA LEU A 147 10.45 17.21 15.25
C LEU A 147 10.59 17.11 16.78
N ALA A 148 11.51 16.28 17.27
CA ALA A 148 11.81 16.17 18.70
C ALA A 148 12.38 17.49 19.27
N ALA A 149 13.28 18.15 18.54
CA ALA A 149 13.84 19.45 18.96
C ALA A 149 12.80 20.58 19.00
N LEU A 150 11.71 20.44 18.25
CA LEU A 150 10.57 21.34 18.28
C LEU A 150 9.52 20.93 19.31
N SER A 151 9.79 19.97 20.20
CA SER A 151 8.82 19.43 21.19
C SER A 151 7.53 18.90 20.55
N CYS A 152 7.64 18.33 19.34
CA CYS A 152 6.52 17.69 18.67
C CYS A 152 6.55 16.19 18.99
N ASN A 153 5.44 15.65 19.49
CA ASN A 153 5.26 14.21 19.64
C ASN A 153 4.71 13.61 18.34
N ILE A 154 5.22 12.45 17.93
CA ILE A 154 4.77 11.76 16.71
C ILE A 154 3.78 10.68 17.13
N VAL A 155 2.51 10.84 16.75
CA VAL A 155 1.44 9.91 17.13
C VAL A 155 1.26 8.81 16.09
N LYS A 156 1.39 9.18 14.82
CA LYS A 156 1.33 8.26 13.69
C LYS A 156 2.25 8.75 12.60
N ALA A 157 2.98 7.85 11.96
CA ALA A 157 3.74 8.17 10.77
C ALA A 157 3.73 7.01 9.77
N GLU A 158 3.57 7.34 8.50
CA GLU A 158 3.75 6.40 7.39
C GLU A 158 4.81 6.95 6.45
N VAL A 159 5.87 6.18 6.24
CA VAL A 159 7.05 6.58 5.44
C VAL A 159 7.32 5.53 4.38
N TRP A 160 7.39 5.94 3.12
CA TRP A 160 7.71 5.07 1.98
C TRP A 160 8.93 5.60 1.25
N THR A 161 9.82 4.70 0.84
CA THR A 161 10.90 5.03 -0.08
C THR A 161 10.87 4.11 -1.31
N HIS A 162 11.10 4.69 -2.50
CA HIS A 162 11.11 3.97 -3.77
C HIS A 162 11.86 4.79 -4.83
N ASP A 163 12.68 4.16 -5.67
CA ASP A 163 13.48 4.84 -6.71
C ASP A 163 14.29 6.06 -6.19
N ARG A 164 14.92 5.96 -5.00
CA ARG A 164 15.61 7.07 -4.31
C ARG A 164 14.72 8.28 -4.01
N ARG A 165 13.42 8.08 -3.88
CA ARG A 165 12.46 9.08 -3.44
C ARG A 165 11.85 8.66 -2.13
N ALA A 166 11.61 9.61 -1.25
CA ALA A 166 10.93 9.42 0.02
C ALA A 166 9.63 10.22 0.03
N ALA A 167 8.57 9.63 0.55
CA ALA A 167 7.34 10.33 0.92
C ALA A 167 6.95 9.92 2.34
N ALA A 168 6.55 10.88 3.16
CA ALA A 168 6.10 10.66 4.52
C ALA A 168 4.86 11.49 4.84
N VAL A 169 3.92 10.88 5.55
CA VAL A 169 2.80 11.57 6.20
C VAL A 169 2.93 11.32 7.69
N ILE A 170 3.11 12.38 8.46
CA ILE A 170 3.43 12.35 9.89
C ILE A 170 2.37 13.15 10.65
N GLN A 171 1.65 12.51 11.55
CA GLN A 171 0.70 13.14 12.46
C GLN A 171 1.40 13.44 13.77
N ILE A 172 1.40 14.72 14.15
CA ILE A 172 2.08 15.23 15.33
C ILE A 172 1.13 15.92 16.31
N THR A 173 1.51 15.90 17.58
CA THR A 173 0.91 16.67 18.67
C THR A 173 1.96 17.51 19.36
N ASP A 174 1.51 18.52 20.08
CA ASP A 174 2.35 19.27 21.01
C ASP A 174 2.66 18.41 22.25
N GLU A 175 3.94 18.37 22.66
CA GLU A 175 4.39 17.60 23.84
C GLU A 175 3.74 18.06 25.15
N ALA A 176 3.53 19.37 25.33
CA ALA A 176 3.03 19.89 26.60
C ALA A 176 1.51 19.71 26.77
N THR A 177 0.76 19.84 25.67
CA THR A 177 -0.71 19.82 25.68
C THR A 177 -1.30 18.50 25.19
N GLY A 178 -0.55 17.70 24.41
CA GLY A 178 -1.05 16.50 23.76
C GLY A 178 -2.08 16.77 22.66
N LEU A 179 -2.20 18.02 22.20
CA LEU A 179 -3.19 18.47 21.20
C LEU A 179 -2.52 18.89 19.90
N ALA A 180 -3.32 19.20 18.87
CA ALA A 180 -2.83 19.74 17.62
C ALA A 180 -2.05 21.05 17.85
N ILE A 181 -0.98 21.21 17.09
CA ILE A 181 -0.17 22.44 17.12
C ILE A 181 -0.90 23.47 16.26
N HIS A 182 -1.47 24.49 16.90
CA HIS A 182 -2.12 25.62 16.21
C HIS A 182 -1.22 26.86 16.07
N ASP A 183 -0.03 26.84 16.69
CA ASP A 183 0.93 27.94 16.57
C ASP A 183 1.53 27.98 15.16
N VAL A 184 1.04 28.94 14.37
CA VAL A 184 1.46 29.19 12.99
C VAL A 184 2.97 29.45 12.90
N GLY A 185 3.57 30.16 13.87
CA GLY A 185 4.99 30.48 13.86
C GLY A 185 5.86 29.22 14.02
N ARG A 186 5.46 28.32 14.93
CA ARG A 186 6.13 27.03 15.12
C ARG A 186 5.95 26.12 13.91
N LEU A 187 4.76 26.07 13.32
CA LEU A 187 4.51 25.30 12.10
C LEU A 187 5.30 25.82 10.91
N SER A 188 5.39 27.14 10.72
CA SER A 188 6.22 27.74 9.66
C SER A 188 7.70 27.43 9.87
N ARG A 189 8.20 27.50 11.11
CA ARG A 189 9.58 27.11 11.43
C ARG A 189 9.84 25.64 11.18
N ALA A 190 8.89 24.77 11.54
CA ALA A 190 8.98 23.34 11.23
C ALA A 190 9.03 23.11 9.72
N GLN A 191 8.13 23.76 8.97
CA GLN A 191 8.08 23.67 7.51
C GLN A 191 9.38 24.14 6.85
N GLU A 192 9.97 25.24 7.32
CA GLU A 192 11.23 25.76 6.78
C GLU A 192 12.40 24.81 7.04
N LEU A 193 12.56 24.33 8.29
CA LEU A 193 13.63 23.39 8.66
C LEU A 193 13.51 22.08 7.88
N LEU A 194 12.30 21.52 7.79
CA LEU A 194 12.04 20.30 7.05
C LEU A 194 12.24 20.51 5.54
N SER A 195 11.84 21.66 4.99
CA SER A 195 12.10 22.00 3.58
C SER A 195 13.57 22.01 3.26
N ASN A 196 14.38 22.64 4.11
CA ASN A 196 15.83 22.70 3.94
C ASN A 196 16.46 21.30 3.98
N LEU A 197 15.97 20.41 4.87
CA LEU A 197 16.41 19.02 4.91
C LEU A 197 16.04 18.24 3.63
N MET A 198 14.87 18.48 3.05
CA MET A 198 14.42 17.80 1.83
C MET A 198 15.10 18.34 0.56
N GLN A 199 15.63 19.56 0.58
CA GLN A 199 16.25 20.24 -0.56
C GLN A 199 17.78 20.07 -0.67
N SER A 200 18.43 19.35 0.25
CA SER A 200 19.89 19.37 0.41
C SER A 200 20.72 18.77 -0.74
N ASP A 201 20.11 18.22 -1.79
CA ASP A 201 20.82 17.75 -2.99
C ASP A 201 20.47 18.60 -4.21
N GLY A 202 21.35 19.55 -4.53
CA GLY A 202 21.18 20.61 -5.53
C GLY A 202 21.12 20.19 -7.00
N ARG A 203 20.50 19.05 -7.36
CA ARG A 203 20.42 18.62 -8.77
C ARG A 203 19.08 18.10 -9.31
N CYS A 204 18.07 17.80 -8.50
CA CYS A 204 16.79 17.32 -9.03
C CYS A 204 15.62 17.78 -8.15
N ASN A 205 14.69 18.55 -8.75
CA ASN A 205 13.35 18.96 -8.27
C ASN A 205 13.19 19.46 -6.81
N ARG A 206 12.37 20.50 -6.63
CA ARG A 206 12.06 21.03 -5.30
C ARG A 206 11.40 19.94 -4.45
N GLY A 207 12.13 19.40 -3.48
CA GLY A 207 11.51 18.66 -2.38
C GLY A 207 10.42 19.54 -1.78
N ALA A 208 9.18 19.05 -1.78
CA ALA A 208 8.03 19.78 -1.30
C ALA A 208 7.72 19.33 0.13
N THR A 209 7.52 20.31 1.01
CA THR A 209 6.95 20.08 2.33
C THR A 209 5.61 20.81 2.39
N GLY A 210 4.58 20.05 2.71
CA GLY A 210 3.25 20.57 2.98
C GLY A 210 2.96 20.38 4.47
N VAL A 211 2.48 21.42 5.13
CA VAL A 211 1.87 21.26 6.46
C VAL A 211 0.38 21.51 6.28
N SER A 212 -0.43 20.55 6.69
CA SER A 212 -1.88 20.63 6.64
C SER A 212 -2.48 20.26 8.00
N VAL A 213 -3.54 20.96 8.38
CA VAL A 213 -4.33 20.61 9.57
C VAL A 213 -5.52 19.80 9.09
N GLY A 214 -5.66 18.57 9.57
CA GLY A 214 -6.76 17.66 9.21
C GLY A 214 -6.32 16.26 8.76
N THR A 215 -7.29 15.36 8.66
CA THR A 215 -7.07 13.95 8.34
C THR A 215 -7.13 13.69 6.84
N ALA A 216 -5.99 13.78 6.15
CA ALA A 216 -5.86 13.13 4.85
C ALA A 216 -5.70 11.61 5.06
N ARG A 217 -6.39 10.78 4.26
CA ARG A 217 -6.16 9.32 4.23
C ARG A 217 -4.69 9.08 3.87
N THR A 218 -3.89 8.65 4.85
CA THR A 218 -2.43 8.58 4.79
C THR A 218 -1.95 7.79 3.57
N GLU A 219 -2.51 6.60 3.37
CA GLU A 219 -2.11 5.70 2.28
C GLU A 219 -2.44 6.25 0.89
N ARG A 220 -3.64 6.84 0.71
CA ARG A 220 -4.02 7.46 -0.56
C ARG A 220 -3.20 8.72 -0.83
N ARG A 221 -2.87 9.48 0.21
CA ARG A 221 -2.05 10.69 0.09
C ARG A 221 -0.62 10.36 -0.33
N LEU A 222 -0.02 9.32 0.26
CA LEU A 222 1.31 8.82 -0.10
C LEU A 222 1.39 8.36 -1.57
N HIS A 223 0.35 7.69 -2.07
CA HIS A 223 0.27 7.32 -3.49
C HIS A 223 0.37 8.54 -4.42
N LYS A 224 -0.41 9.59 -4.13
CA LYS A 224 -0.40 10.84 -4.90
C LYS A 224 0.95 11.54 -4.83
N MET A 225 1.53 11.68 -3.64
CA MET A 225 2.85 12.31 -3.45
C MET A 225 3.96 11.60 -4.26
N MET A 226 3.91 10.27 -4.33
CA MET A 226 4.87 9.49 -5.12
C MET A 226 4.64 9.60 -6.63
N LEU A 227 3.42 9.97 -7.08
CA LEU A 227 3.09 10.18 -8.49
C LEU A 227 3.44 11.60 -8.97
N ASP A 228 3.01 12.64 -8.24
CA ASP A 228 3.01 14.05 -8.69
C ASP A 228 4.41 14.57 -9.04
N ASP A 229 5.42 14.19 -8.27
CA ASP A 229 6.81 14.63 -8.49
C ASP A 229 7.47 13.98 -9.74
N ARG A 230 6.82 13.01 -10.40
CA ARG A 230 7.27 12.49 -11.71
C ARG A 230 6.79 13.34 -12.89
N VAL A 231 5.79 14.20 -12.69
CA VAL A 231 5.21 15.03 -13.76
C VAL A 231 6.10 16.24 -14.10
N GLY A 232 7.03 16.64 -13.22
CA GLY A 232 7.95 17.75 -13.46
C GLY A 232 9.24 17.42 -14.23
N GLY A 233 9.39 16.20 -14.76
CA GLY A 233 10.65 15.70 -15.35
C GLY A 233 10.51 15.13 -16.75
N GLY A 234 9.63 15.70 -17.58
CA GLY A 234 9.34 15.24 -18.92
C GLY A 234 9.63 16.27 -20.01
N GLU A 235 10.87 16.73 -20.14
CA GLU A 235 11.40 17.18 -21.43
C GLU A 235 12.77 16.54 -21.66
N GLU A 236 12.93 16.09 -22.89
CA GLU A 236 13.95 15.19 -23.38
C GLU A 236 15.34 15.81 -23.36
N ALA A 237 16.28 15.17 -22.66
CA ALA A 237 17.69 15.24 -23.03
C ALA A 237 18.03 14.02 -23.89
N VAL A 238 17.61 14.08 -25.16
CA VAL A 238 18.27 13.33 -26.23
C VAL A 238 19.68 13.92 -26.36
N GLY A 239 20.66 13.24 -25.78
CA GLY A 239 22.07 13.60 -25.88
C GLY A 239 22.92 12.37 -25.65
N GLY A 240 23.37 11.73 -26.73
CA GLY A 240 24.23 10.55 -26.68
C GLY A 240 25.52 10.81 -25.92
N GLY A 241 25.97 9.81 -25.16
CA GLY A 241 27.20 9.88 -24.39
C GLY A 241 27.40 8.66 -23.50
N GLU A 242 27.95 7.62 -24.11
CA GLU A 242 28.83 6.60 -23.53
C GLU A 242 28.34 5.77 -22.32
N GLU A 243 28.18 4.47 -22.62
CA GLU A 243 28.11 3.37 -21.66
C GLU A 243 29.26 3.46 -20.64
N ARG A 244 28.96 3.92 -19.43
CA ARG A 244 29.80 3.68 -18.26
C ARG A 244 29.13 2.63 -17.38
N GLY A 245 29.70 1.43 -17.45
CA GLY A 245 29.22 0.21 -16.80
C GLY A 245 28.80 0.43 -15.35
N GLY A 246 27.50 0.23 -15.10
CA GLY A 246 26.90 0.10 -13.79
C GLY A 246 26.18 -1.23 -13.72
N CYS A 247 26.59 -2.05 -12.75
CA CYS A 247 26.16 -3.42 -12.46
C CYS A 247 24.65 -3.67 -12.73
N GLY A 248 24.34 -4.28 -13.89
CA GLY A 248 23.04 -4.87 -14.18
C GLY A 248 22.83 -6.11 -13.30
N LYS A 249 22.39 -5.93 -12.06
CA LYS A 249 21.91 -7.05 -11.25
C LYS A 249 20.49 -7.39 -11.70
N ALA A 250 20.27 -8.67 -11.99
CA ALA A 250 18.99 -9.23 -12.38
C ALA A 250 17.87 -8.77 -11.42
N ARG A 251 16.98 -7.89 -11.89
CA ARG A 251 15.72 -7.57 -11.21
C ARG A 251 14.94 -8.88 -11.07
N HIS A 252 14.95 -9.46 -9.87
CA HIS A 252 14.24 -10.70 -9.56
C HIS A 252 12.74 -10.50 -9.83
N LYS A 253 12.20 -11.18 -10.87
CA LYS A 253 10.79 -11.16 -11.34
C LYS A 253 9.97 -9.97 -10.82
N ALA A 254 10.25 -8.79 -11.38
CA ALA A 254 9.43 -7.60 -11.23
C ALA A 254 7.96 -7.92 -11.60
N ALA A 255 7.03 -7.18 -11.01
CA ALA A 255 5.62 -7.27 -11.34
C ALA A 255 5.45 -7.22 -12.86
N LYS A 256 4.78 -8.22 -13.46
CA LYS A 256 4.57 -8.26 -14.90
C LYS A 256 3.25 -7.58 -15.23
N VAL A 257 3.32 -6.41 -15.82
CA VAL A 257 2.16 -5.69 -16.35
C VAL A 257 2.09 -5.90 -17.86
N VAL A 258 0.93 -6.30 -18.36
CA VAL A 258 0.63 -6.42 -19.79
C VAL A 258 -0.57 -5.54 -20.09
N VAL A 259 -0.44 -4.67 -21.08
CA VAL A 259 -1.52 -3.79 -21.54
C VAL A 259 -1.87 -4.17 -22.97
N MET A 260 -3.15 -4.44 -23.21
CA MET A 260 -3.68 -4.90 -24.50
C MET A 260 -4.88 -4.05 -24.89
N ASP A 261 -5.07 -3.85 -26.20
CA ASP A 261 -6.25 -3.16 -26.71
C ASP A 261 -7.36 -4.17 -26.98
N CYS A 262 -8.55 -3.92 -26.44
CA CYS A 262 -9.76 -4.65 -26.80
C CYS A 262 -10.62 -3.77 -27.72
N THR A 263 -10.32 -3.85 -29.01
CA THR A 263 -10.93 -3.01 -30.05
C THR A 263 -12.44 -3.23 -30.20
N GLU A 264 -12.91 -4.46 -29.97
CA GLU A 264 -14.32 -4.84 -30.10
C GLU A 264 -15.24 -4.11 -29.11
N ARG A 265 -14.74 -3.77 -27.92
CA ARG A 265 -15.50 -3.13 -26.85
C ARG A 265 -14.96 -1.75 -26.45
N GLN A 266 -14.00 -1.22 -27.20
CA GLN A 266 -13.34 0.07 -26.92
C GLN A 266 -12.81 0.15 -25.48
N TYR A 267 -12.20 -0.94 -25.00
CA TYR A 267 -11.55 -1.03 -23.68
C TYR A 267 -10.05 -1.24 -23.84
N THR A 268 -9.29 -0.80 -22.85
CA THR A 268 -7.92 -1.26 -22.64
C THR A 268 -7.93 -2.32 -21.55
N VAL A 269 -7.30 -3.46 -21.80
CA VAL A 269 -7.16 -4.56 -20.84
C VAL A 269 -5.79 -4.47 -20.19
N VAL A 270 -5.77 -4.44 -18.86
CA VAL A 270 -4.54 -4.44 -18.06
C VAL A 270 -4.50 -5.75 -17.28
N ILE A 271 -3.45 -6.53 -17.50
CA ILE A 271 -3.19 -7.76 -16.76
C ILE A 271 -1.94 -7.55 -15.92
N LEU A 272 -2.08 -7.70 -14.60
CA LEU A 272 -1.00 -7.63 -13.63
C LEU A 272 -0.78 -9.02 -13.02
N ARG A 273 0.49 -9.45 -12.99
CA ARG A 273 0.94 -10.62 -12.26
C ARG A 273 2.09 -10.27 -11.35
N CYS A 274 1.93 -10.49 -10.05
CA CYS A 274 2.97 -10.23 -9.06
C CYS A 274 2.84 -11.19 -7.88
N ARG A 275 3.76 -11.09 -6.92
CA ARG A 275 3.61 -11.80 -5.63
C ARG A 275 2.46 -11.19 -4.86
N ASP A 276 1.61 -12.04 -4.32
CA ASP A 276 0.49 -11.59 -3.51
C ASP A 276 0.96 -10.94 -2.22
N ARG A 277 0.24 -9.88 -1.82
CA ARG A 277 0.49 -9.14 -0.58
C ARG A 277 -0.76 -8.37 -0.15
N PRO A 278 -0.88 -8.06 1.16
CA PRO A 278 -1.92 -7.16 1.64
C PRO A 278 -1.93 -5.84 0.87
N LYS A 279 -3.14 -5.31 0.67
CA LYS A 279 -3.40 -4.01 0.02
C LYS A 279 -2.97 -3.91 -1.45
N LEU A 280 -2.66 -5.02 -2.11
CA LEU A 280 -2.25 -5.01 -3.53
C LEU A 280 -3.35 -4.45 -4.45
N LEU A 281 -4.60 -4.90 -4.29
CA LEU A 281 -5.75 -4.39 -5.05
C LEU A 281 -5.94 -2.88 -4.86
N PHE A 282 -5.75 -2.39 -3.63
CA PHE A 282 -5.86 -0.97 -3.35
C PHE A 282 -4.79 -0.16 -4.10
N ASP A 283 -3.56 -0.66 -4.14
CA ASP A 283 -2.46 0.03 -4.80
C ASP A 283 -2.62 0.13 -6.30
N THR A 284 -3.14 -0.92 -6.93
CA THR A 284 -3.40 -0.94 -8.36
C THR A 284 -4.56 -0.02 -8.73
N LEU A 285 -5.63 -0.03 -7.94
CA LEU A 285 -6.76 0.90 -8.13
C LEU A 285 -6.38 2.36 -7.88
N CYS A 286 -5.54 2.65 -6.87
CA CYS A 286 -4.98 3.99 -6.66
C CYS A 286 -4.22 4.46 -7.90
N ALA A 287 -3.31 3.63 -8.43
CA ALA A 287 -2.53 3.98 -9.62
C ALA A 287 -3.41 4.23 -10.85
N LEU A 288 -4.44 3.40 -11.07
CA LEU A 288 -5.40 3.61 -12.16
C LEU A 288 -6.21 4.90 -11.98
N ASN A 289 -6.72 5.14 -10.77
CA ASN A 289 -7.50 6.34 -10.45
C ASN A 289 -6.66 7.61 -10.59
N ASP A 290 -5.42 7.61 -10.12
CA ASP A 290 -4.54 8.78 -10.17
C ASP A 290 -4.07 9.08 -11.61
N LEU A 291 -4.09 8.10 -12.50
CA LEU A 291 -3.95 8.26 -13.94
C LEU A 291 -5.28 8.57 -14.66
N GLN A 292 -6.36 8.81 -13.92
CA GLN A 292 -7.70 9.11 -14.44
C GLN A 292 -8.29 7.99 -15.32
N TYR A 293 -8.02 6.73 -14.99
CA TYR A 293 -8.70 5.58 -15.57
C TYR A 293 -9.83 5.07 -14.68
N VAL A 294 -10.93 4.69 -15.33
CA VAL A 294 -12.11 4.07 -14.72
C VAL A 294 -12.13 2.59 -15.04
N VAL A 295 -12.27 1.75 -14.02
CA VAL A 295 -12.44 0.30 -14.16
C VAL A 295 -13.90 -0.02 -14.41
N PHE A 296 -14.19 -0.70 -15.53
CA PHE A 296 -15.53 -1.16 -15.88
C PHE A 296 -15.74 -2.62 -15.51
N HIS A 297 -14.77 -3.48 -15.80
CA HIS A 297 -14.79 -4.87 -15.38
C HIS A 297 -13.44 -5.22 -14.78
N GLY A 298 -13.43 -6.11 -13.81
CA GLY A 298 -12.19 -6.58 -13.24
C GLY A 298 -12.32 -7.91 -12.54
N THR A 299 -11.24 -8.68 -12.59
CA THR A 299 -11.12 -9.96 -11.90
C THR A 299 -9.82 -9.94 -11.12
N VAL A 300 -9.91 -10.25 -9.83
CA VAL A 300 -8.76 -10.32 -8.92
C VAL A 300 -8.78 -11.72 -8.31
N ASP A 301 -7.66 -12.41 -8.41
CA ASP A 301 -7.46 -13.73 -7.83
C ASP A 301 -6.08 -13.81 -7.18
N ALA A 302 -6.09 -13.98 -5.87
CA ALA A 302 -4.91 -14.25 -5.06
C ALA A 302 -4.96 -15.65 -4.41
N GLU A 303 -5.97 -16.48 -4.72
CA GLU A 303 -6.11 -17.82 -4.16
C GLU A 303 -5.30 -18.82 -5.01
N GLY A 304 -4.01 -18.94 -4.68
CA GLY A 304 -3.13 -19.92 -5.31
C GLY A 304 -2.01 -20.40 -4.40
N ALA A 305 -1.67 -21.69 -4.49
CA ALA A 305 -0.54 -22.28 -3.75
C ALA A 305 0.80 -21.60 -4.07
N SER A 306 0.88 -20.86 -5.18
CA SER A 306 2.09 -20.18 -5.66
C SER A 306 2.36 -18.79 -5.04
N LYS A 307 1.49 -18.27 -4.14
CA LYS A 307 1.58 -16.87 -3.64
C LYS A 307 1.68 -15.83 -4.78
N GLU A 308 1.17 -16.15 -5.97
CA GLU A 308 1.07 -15.21 -7.09
C GLU A 308 -0.34 -14.64 -7.12
N ALA A 309 -0.46 -13.32 -7.20
CA ALA A 309 -1.71 -12.63 -7.45
C ALA A 309 -1.86 -12.35 -8.96
N TYR A 310 -3.07 -12.56 -9.45
CA TYR A 310 -3.52 -12.25 -10.80
C TYR A 310 -4.60 -11.18 -10.74
N GLN A 311 -4.43 -10.11 -11.51
CA GLN A 311 -5.43 -9.07 -11.64
C GLN A 311 -5.62 -8.71 -13.11
N GLU A 312 -6.87 -8.65 -13.55
CA GLU A 312 -7.27 -8.27 -14.89
C GLU A 312 -8.28 -7.13 -14.79
N TYR A 313 -8.04 -6.03 -15.49
CA TYR A 313 -8.92 -4.86 -15.50
C TYR A 313 -9.24 -4.42 -16.92
N TYR A 314 -10.51 -4.08 -17.14
CA TYR A 314 -11.02 -3.45 -18.34
C TYR A 314 -11.23 -1.97 -18.02
N ILE A 315 -10.37 -1.13 -18.59
CA ILE A 315 -10.31 0.30 -18.24
C ILE A 315 -10.63 1.19 -19.45
N ARG A 316 -11.10 2.39 -19.15
CA ARG A 316 -11.14 3.54 -20.07
C ARG A 316 -10.66 4.79 -19.34
N HIS A 317 -10.11 5.75 -20.06
CA HIS A 317 -9.84 7.07 -19.50
C HIS A 317 -11.17 7.73 -19.09
N VAL A 318 -11.14 8.69 -18.15
CA VAL A 318 -12.32 9.48 -17.77
C VAL A 318 -12.98 10.14 -18.98
N ASP A 319 -12.20 10.47 -20.02
CA ASP A 319 -12.69 11.00 -21.30
C ASP A 319 -13.42 9.96 -22.17
N GLY A 320 -13.64 8.74 -21.68
CA GLY A 320 -14.38 7.68 -22.36
C GLY A 320 -13.59 6.90 -23.42
N HIS A 321 -12.33 7.26 -23.66
CA HIS A 321 -11.50 6.62 -24.68
C HIS A 321 -10.59 5.53 -24.09
N PRO A 322 -10.23 4.49 -24.86
CA PRO A 322 -9.15 3.58 -24.49
C PRO A 322 -7.79 4.29 -24.56
N VAL A 323 -6.74 3.67 -24.03
CA VAL A 323 -5.35 4.17 -24.13
C VAL A 323 -4.96 4.28 -25.59
N ARG A 324 -4.57 5.47 -26.07
CA ARG A 324 -4.33 5.71 -27.51
C ARG A 324 -2.86 5.86 -27.84
N ALA A 325 -2.08 6.51 -26.98
CA ALA A 325 -0.70 6.84 -27.24
C ALA A 325 0.27 5.83 -26.59
N ASP A 326 1.35 5.47 -27.29
CA ASP A 326 2.38 4.59 -26.73
C ASP A 326 3.07 5.21 -25.50
N ALA A 327 3.19 6.54 -25.45
CA ALA A 327 3.69 7.26 -24.28
C ALA A 327 2.75 7.10 -23.06
N GLU A 328 1.44 7.19 -23.29
CA GLU A 328 0.39 6.98 -22.29
C GLU A 328 0.41 5.54 -21.77
N ARG A 329 0.50 4.56 -22.69
CA ARG A 329 0.66 3.13 -22.36
C ARG A 329 1.91 2.87 -21.52
N THR A 330 3.05 3.43 -21.93
CA THR A 330 4.32 3.27 -21.23
C THR A 330 4.25 3.89 -19.83
N ARG A 331 3.58 5.05 -19.70
CA ARG A 331 3.33 5.69 -18.42
C ARG A 331 2.45 4.82 -17.51
N LEU A 332 1.36 4.28 -18.04
CA LEU A 332 0.46 3.37 -17.33
C LEU A 332 1.20 2.14 -16.78
N VAL A 333 1.98 1.45 -17.63
CA VAL A 333 2.80 0.30 -17.22
C VAL A 333 3.75 0.68 -16.08
N ARG A 334 4.54 1.73 -16.28
CA ARG A 334 5.54 2.18 -15.28
C ARG A 334 4.90 2.59 -13.96
N CYS A 335 3.76 3.27 -13.99
CA CYS A 335 3.05 3.69 -12.79
C CYS A 335 2.48 2.51 -12.01
N LEU A 336 1.93 1.51 -12.72
CA LEU A 336 1.44 0.27 -12.10
C LEU A 336 2.58 -0.55 -11.49
N GLU A 337 3.67 -0.74 -12.23
CA GLU A 337 4.87 -1.43 -11.72
C GLU A 337 5.40 -0.73 -10.47
N ALA A 338 5.58 0.59 -10.52
CA ALA A 338 6.03 1.36 -9.36
C ALA A 338 5.06 1.27 -8.17
N ALA A 339 3.74 1.36 -8.40
CA ALA A 339 2.74 1.25 -7.33
C ALA A 339 2.78 -0.11 -6.63
N VAL A 340 2.97 -1.19 -7.40
CA VAL A 340 3.12 -2.55 -6.87
C VAL A 340 4.43 -2.70 -6.10
N GLU A 341 5.53 -2.21 -6.67
CA GLU A 341 6.89 -2.34 -6.13
C GLU A 341 7.13 -1.53 -4.85
N ARG A 342 6.50 -0.35 -4.69
CA ARG A 342 6.64 0.52 -3.49
C ARG A 342 6.37 -0.20 -2.16
N ARG A 343 5.48 -1.20 -2.16
CA ARG A 343 5.17 -2.04 -0.99
C ARG A 343 5.51 -3.51 -1.22
N ALA A 344 6.19 -3.85 -2.31
CA ALA A 344 6.61 -5.23 -2.55
C ALA A 344 7.84 -5.53 -1.71
N SER A 345 7.69 -6.42 -0.73
CA SER A 345 8.86 -6.97 -0.04
C SER A 345 9.58 -7.90 -1.01
N ASN A 346 10.81 -7.56 -1.40
CA ASN A 346 11.61 -8.41 -2.30
C ASN A 346 12.10 -9.70 -1.63
N GLY A 347 11.77 -9.93 -0.36
CA GLY A 347 12.25 -11.05 0.48
C GLY A 347 13.65 -10.80 1.04
N LEU A 348 14.26 -9.66 0.69
CA LEU A 348 15.56 -9.20 1.20
C LEU A 348 15.39 -8.21 2.35
N GLU A 349 14.19 -7.69 2.54
CA GLU A 349 13.85 -6.73 3.59
C GLU A 349 13.55 -7.47 4.88
N LEU A 350 14.08 -6.95 5.97
CA LEU A 350 13.81 -7.44 7.31
C LEU A 350 12.68 -6.61 7.91
N GLU A 351 11.63 -7.29 8.40
CA GLU A 351 10.56 -6.65 9.16
C GLU A 351 10.95 -6.66 10.65
N LEU A 352 11.12 -5.47 11.20
CA LEU A 352 11.42 -5.21 12.61
C LEU A 352 10.19 -4.57 13.25
N GLU A 353 9.59 -5.25 14.21
CA GLU A 353 8.54 -4.67 15.06
C GLU A 353 9.17 -4.25 16.39
N VAL A 354 8.97 -3.00 16.78
CA VAL A 354 9.43 -2.44 18.04
C VAL A 354 8.22 -2.14 18.90
N ARG A 355 8.17 -2.72 20.11
CA ARG A 355 7.12 -2.44 21.09
C ARG A 355 7.74 -1.94 22.40
N THR A 356 7.36 -0.74 22.80
CA THR A 356 7.85 -0.08 24.02
C THR A 356 6.85 0.94 24.52
N GLU A 357 7.00 1.41 25.75
CA GLU A 357 6.29 2.61 26.22
C GLU A 357 6.73 3.82 25.37
N ASP A 358 5.76 4.59 24.90
CA ASP A 358 6.02 5.75 24.06
C ASP A 358 6.54 6.92 24.89
N ARG A 359 7.49 7.66 24.33
CA ARG A 359 8.07 8.85 24.92
C ARG A 359 8.54 9.80 23.83
N VAL A 360 8.52 11.09 24.13
CA VAL A 360 9.02 12.10 23.21
C VAL A 360 10.48 11.81 22.87
N GLY A 361 10.79 11.83 21.56
CA GLY A 361 12.12 11.54 21.03
C GLY A 361 12.45 10.05 20.84
N LEU A 362 11.57 9.12 21.24
CA LEU A 362 11.78 7.68 21.05
C LEU A 362 12.08 7.33 19.59
N LEU A 363 11.27 7.82 18.65
CA LEU A 363 11.47 7.53 17.23
C LEU A 363 12.79 8.10 16.71
N SER A 364 13.24 9.24 17.23
CA SER A 364 14.56 9.81 16.91
C SER A 364 15.70 8.93 17.40
N GLU A 365 15.56 8.29 18.56
CA GLU A 365 16.52 7.34 19.11
C GLU A 365 16.57 6.06 18.28
N ILE A 366 15.42 5.45 17.99
CA ILE A 366 15.31 4.22 17.18
C ILE A 366 15.93 4.42 15.80
N THR A 367 15.51 5.47 15.10
CA THR A 367 16.00 5.76 13.74
C THR A 367 17.49 6.12 13.72
N ARG A 368 18.01 6.70 14.81
CA ARG A 368 19.44 6.95 14.98
C ARG A 368 20.21 5.64 15.16
N VAL A 369 19.74 4.72 16.00
CA VAL A 369 20.35 3.39 16.17
C VAL A 369 20.41 2.65 14.83
N PHE A 370 19.34 2.68 14.03
CA PHE A 370 19.36 2.08 12.70
C PHE A 370 20.41 2.72 11.78
N ARG A 371 20.50 4.06 11.76
CA ARG A 371 21.51 4.80 11.00
C ARG A 371 22.94 4.43 11.43
N GLU A 372 23.20 4.37 12.74
CA GLU A 372 24.53 4.04 13.29
C GLU A 372 24.95 2.61 12.98
N ASN A 373 23.99 1.69 12.80
CA ASN A 373 24.23 0.30 12.40
C ASN A 373 24.16 0.08 10.87
N SER A 374 24.25 1.15 10.06
CA SER A 374 24.20 1.08 8.59
C SER A 374 22.93 0.43 8.03
N LEU A 375 21.79 0.60 8.72
CA LEU A 375 20.49 0.17 8.23
C LEU A 375 19.78 1.32 7.52
N SER A 376 19.20 1.02 6.36
CA SER A 376 18.33 1.91 5.62
C SER A 376 16.87 1.49 5.81
N ILE A 377 16.01 2.46 6.11
CA ILE A 377 14.58 2.25 6.31
C ILE A 377 13.89 2.44 4.96
N ILE A 378 13.31 1.38 4.42
CA ILE A 378 12.57 1.40 3.15
C ILE A 378 11.11 1.79 3.39
N ARG A 379 10.55 1.26 4.49
CA ARG A 379 9.19 1.58 4.92
C ARG A 379 9.13 1.63 6.44
N ALA A 380 8.36 2.57 6.96
CA ALA A 380 8.01 2.62 8.37
C ALA A 380 6.50 2.87 8.53
N ALA A 381 5.91 2.15 9.48
CA ALA A 381 4.57 2.40 9.99
C ALA A 381 4.70 2.58 11.50
N ILE A 382 4.49 3.79 11.97
CA ILE A 382 4.65 4.21 13.36
C ILE A 382 3.27 4.48 13.91
N THR A 383 2.95 3.89 15.06
CA THR A 383 1.67 4.10 15.73
C THR A 383 1.84 4.11 17.23
N THR A 384 1.32 5.15 17.88
CA THR A 384 1.16 5.19 19.33
C THR A 384 -0.28 4.85 19.70
N LYS A 385 -0.45 3.83 20.54
CA LYS A 385 -1.76 3.42 21.07
C LYS A 385 -1.66 3.19 22.57
N ASP A 386 -2.58 3.80 23.33
CA ASP A 386 -2.69 3.65 24.79
C ASP A 386 -1.37 3.92 25.54
N GLY A 387 -0.56 4.88 25.05
CA GLY A 387 0.74 5.22 25.61
C GLY A 387 1.89 4.28 25.20
N LYS A 388 1.63 3.30 24.34
CA LYS A 388 2.64 2.37 23.81
C LYS A 388 2.94 2.65 22.35
N ALA A 389 4.21 2.65 22.01
CA ALA A 389 4.68 2.68 20.63
C ALA A 389 4.65 1.25 20.06
N GLU A 390 3.90 1.08 18.97
CA GLU A 390 3.86 -0.13 18.16
C GLU A 390 4.35 0.21 16.76
N ASP A 391 5.66 0.12 16.57
CA ASP A 391 6.32 0.57 15.34
C ASP A 391 6.76 -0.62 14.51
N THR A 392 6.57 -0.53 13.19
CA THR A 392 7.02 -1.55 12.23
C THR A 392 7.92 -0.91 11.18
N PHE A 393 9.13 -1.42 11.06
CA PHE A 393 10.14 -0.97 10.11
C PHE A 393 10.52 -2.07 9.14
N TYR A 394 10.64 -1.72 7.88
CA TYR A 394 11.17 -2.57 6.82
C TYR A 394 12.54 -2.03 6.47
N VAL A 395 13.57 -2.78 6.87
CA VAL A 395 14.95 -2.35 6.77
C VAL A 395 15.75 -3.23 5.83
N SER A 396 16.71 -2.61 5.15
CA SER A 396 17.79 -3.29 4.43
C SER A 396 19.13 -2.71 4.87
N ASP A 397 20.21 -3.35 4.48
CA ASP A 397 21.51 -2.67 4.48
C ASP A 397 21.47 -1.43 3.56
N THR A 398 22.34 -0.46 3.81
CA THR A 398 22.59 0.73 2.96
C THR A 398 22.84 0.42 1.49
N TYR A 399 23.31 -0.78 1.18
CA TYR A 399 23.52 -1.26 -0.19
C TYR A 399 22.31 -2.01 -0.79
N GLY A 400 21.18 -2.08 -0.07
CA GLY A 400 19.98 -2.81 -0.49
C GLY A 400 20.08 -4.33 -0.34
N ASN A 401 21.05 -4.81 0.42
CA ASN A 401 21.26 -6.23 0.71
C ASN A 401 20.47 -6.67 1.96
N PRO A 402 20.22 -7.99 2.12
CA PRO A 402 19.62 -8.51 3.34
C PRO A 402 20.51 -8.25 4.55
N VAL A 403 19.86 -7.94 5.68
CA VAL A 403 20.52 -7.60 6.94
C VAL A 403 21.09 -8.84 7.62
N ASP A 404 22.35 -8.77 8.05
CA ASP A 404 23.02 -9.85 8.78
C ASP A 404 22.51 -9.98 10.21
N GLY A 405 22.53 -11.20 10.76
CA GLY A 405 22.08 -11.51 12.12
C GLY A 405 22.81 -10.70 13.19
N ARG A 406 24.13 -10.49 13.02
CA ARG A 406 24.95 -9.73 13.98
C ARG A 406 24.52 -8.28 14.13
N THR A 407 24.12 -7.65 13.02
CA THR A 407 23.62 -6.28 13.03
C THR A 407 22.30 -6.21 13.78
N ILE A 408 21.44 -7.23 13.64
CA ILE A 408 20.16 -7.31 14.36
C ILE A 408 20.41 -7.47 15.87
N ASP A 409 21.34 -8.33 16.26
CA ASP A 409 21.70 -8.53 17.67
C ASP A 409 22.24 -7.24 18.29
N ALA A 410 23.14 -6.53 17.60
CA ALA A 410 23.69 -5.25 18.04
C ALA A 410 22.61 -4.16 18.17
N VAL A 411 21.66 -4.11 17.23
CA VAL A 411 20.50 -3.20 17.29
C VAL A 411 19.61 -3.55 18.47
N GLY A 412 19.36 -4.84 18.71
CA GLY A 412 18.59 -5.31 19.86
C GLY A 412 19.23 -4.93 21.20
N GLU A 413 20.55 -5.10 21.32
CA GLU A 413 21.30 -4.68 22.52
C GLU A 413 21.24 -3.17 22.75
N GLN A 414 21.35 -2.36 21.70
CA GLN A 414 21.30 -0.90 21.79
C GLN A 414 19.90 -0.36 22.10
N LEU A 415 18.84 -1.02 21.61
CA LEU A 415 17.45 -0.65 21.90
C LEU A 415 16.97 -1.13 23.29
N GLY A 416 17.73 -2.01 23.95
CA GLY A 416 17.54 -2.37 25.35
C GLY A 416 16.18 -3.01 25.67
N HIS A 417 15.39 -2.34 26.52
CA HIS A 417 14.07 -2.83 26.99
C HIS A 417 12.96 -2.85 25.92
N ALA A 418 13.22 -2.31 24.73
CA ALA A 418 12.27 -2.37 23.63
C ALA A 418 12.16 -3.80 23.11
N VAL A 419 10.95 -4.35 23.05
CA VAL A 419 10.74 -5.70 22.53
C VAL A 419 10.85 -5.65 21.01
N LEU A 420 12.04 -6.00 20.50
CA LEU A 420 12.29 -6.15 19.07
C LEU A 420 11.84 -7.54 18.61
N ARG A 421 10.82 -7.61 17.75
CA ARG A 421 10.44 -8.84 17.06
C ARG A 421 10.91 -8.78 15.62
N VAL A 422 11.60 -9.83 15.21
CA VAL A 422 12.17 -9.95 13.88
C VAL A 422 11.33 -10.93 13.08
N LYS A 423 10.68 -10.47 12.02
CA LYS A 423 9.94 -11.32 11.08
C LYS A 423 10.74 -11.43 9.78
N ARG A 424 11.30 -12.61 9.52
CA ARG A 424 11.85 -12.94 8.20
C ARG A 424 10.76 -13.55 7.32
N ARG A 425 10.28 -12.81 6.32
CA ARG A 425 9.45 -13.40 5.25
C ARG A 425 10.35 -14.11 4.23
N GLY A 426 10.81 -15.31 4.59
CA GLY A 426 11.54 -16.21 3.68
C GLY A 426 12.39 -17.24 4.42
N HIS A 427 12.07 -18.52 4.21
CA HIS A 427 12.72 -19.73 4.73
C HIS A 427 12.36 -20.20 6.15
N ASP A 428 11.06 -20.34 6.44
CA ASP A 428 10.60 -21.34 7.44
C ASP A 428 10.38 -22.69 6.74
N ALA A 429 11.50 -23.36 6.44
CA ALA A 429 11.51 -24.80 6.38
C ALA A 429 11.98 -25.25 7.75
N SER A 430 11.05 -25.74 8.57
CA SER A 430 11.34 -26.35 9.86
C SER A 430 12.30 -27.52 9.67
N VAL A 431 13.61 -27.29 9.81
CA VAL A 431 14.55 -28.37 10.06
C VAL A 431 14.57 -28.56 11.57
N LYS A 432 13.84 -29.59 12.02
CA LYS A 432 14.00 -30.12 13.37
C LYS A 432 15.46 -30.52 13.53
N HIS A 433 16.21 -29.76 14.34
CA HIS A 433 17.48 -30.22 14.88
C HIS A 433 17.17 -31.19 16.02
N GLU A 434 17.09 -32.48 15.72
CA GLU A 434 17.36 -33.51 16.71
C GLU A 434 18.88 -33.66 16.82
N ALA A 435 19.40 -33.37 18.00
CA ALA A 435 20.77 -33.64 18.38
C ALA A 435 20.82 -35.02 19.04
N GLU A 436 21.63 -35.93 18.49
CA GLU A 436 22.37 -37.03 19.14
C GLU A 436 22.98 -37.87 18.01
N GLY A 437 24.30 -37.98 17.90
CA GLY A 437 25.09 -38.94 18.67
C GLY A 437 25.63 -39.99 17.69
N GLY A 438 26.95 -40.05 17.51
CA GLY A 438 27.57 -40.71 16.36
C GLY A 438 27.52 -42.24 16.32
N ALA A 439 27.65 -42.81 15.12
CA ALA A 439 28.54 -43.93 14.79
C ALA A 439 28.44 -44.29 13.30
N VAL A 440 29.57 -44.74 12.76
CA VAL A 440 29.88 -45.15 11.40
C VAL A 440 29.07 -46.37 10.95
N SER A 441 28.65 -46.42 9.66
CA SER A 441 28.77 -47.64 8.85
C SER A 441 28.49 -47.39 7.35
N VAL A 442 29.53 -47.63 6.56
CA VAL A 442 29.53 -47.89 5.12
C VAL A 442 29.04 -49.33 4.89
N LEU A 443 28.10 -49.55 3.95
CA LEU A 443 28.04 -50.72 3.03
C LEU A 443 26.67 -50.85 2.32
N GLY A 444 26.69 -50.72 0.99
CA GLY A 444 26.38 -51.87 0.13
C GLY A 444 24.95 -52.09 -0.41
N SER A 445 24.93 -52.31 -1.73
CA SER A 445 23.96 -53.04 -2.59
C SER A 445 22.76 -52.25 -3.16
N LEU A 446 22.65 -52.01 -4.49
CA LEU A 446 22.40 -52.92 -5.63
C LEU A 446 21.11 -53.74 -5.50
N LEU A 447 20.06 -53.41 -6.27
CA LEU A 447 19.55 -54.22 -7.40
C LEU A 447 18.20 -53.70 -7.97
N LYS A 448 18.20 -53.61 -9.31
CA LYS A 448 17.14 -53.67 -10.32
C LYS A 448 15.76 -54.25 -9.92
N GLY A 449 14.71 -53.68 -10.52
CA GLY A 449 13.44 -54.37 -10.75
C GLY A 449 12.37 -53.53 -11.47
N SER A 450 12.33 -53.61 -12.80
CA SER A 450 11.28 -53.07 -13.67
C SER A 450 10.01 -53.92 -13.61
N PHE A 451 8.82 -53.31 -13.58
CA PHE A 451 7.63 -53.85 -14.24
C PHE A 451 6.68 -52.73 -14.70
N GLN A 452 6.45 -52.68 -16.02
CA GLN A 452 5.36 -51.98 -16.68
C GLN A 452 4.05 -52.78 -16.50
N GLY A 453 2.89 -52.11 -16.50
CA GLY A 453 1.61 -52.83 -16.61
C GLY A 453 0.33 -52.02 -16.38
N LEU A 454 -0.05 -51.18 -17.36
CA LEU A 454 -1.41 -51.02 -17.94
C LEU A 454 -2.67 -51.11 -17.03
N ARG A 455 -3.51 -50.06 -17.03
CA ARG A 455 -4.79 -50.02 -17.81
C ARG A 455 -5.62 -48.75 -17.58
N LEU A 456 -5.85 -48.03 -18.68
CA LEU A 456 -7.06 -47.22 -18.94
C LEU A 456 -8.31 -48.13 -19.05
N ILE A 457 -9.50 -47.52 -18.86
CA ILE A 457 -10.87 -47.80 -19.37
C ILE A 457 -11.87 -47.37 -18.25
N ARG A 458 -13.00 -46.68 -18.45
CA ARG A 458 -13.74 -46.10 -19.58
C ARG A 458 -14.81 -45.14 -19.03
N SER A 459 -15.28 -44.26 -19.90
CA SER A 459 -16.54 -43.50 -19.83
C SER A 459 -17.79 -44.35 -20.01
N TYR A 460 -18.90 -43.88 -19.44
CA TYR A 460 -20.32 -44.09 -19.78
C TYR A 460 -21.05 -42.80 -19.33
N SER A 461 -22.01 -42.21 -20.01
CA SER A 461 -22.65 -42.50 -21.30
C SER A 461 -23.27 -41.21 -21.83
#